data_AF-A0A2K3PIX9-F1
#
_entry.id   AF-A0A2K3PIX9-F1
#
_cell.length_a   1.000
_cell.length_b   1.000
_cell.length_c   1.000
_cell.angle_alpha   90.00
_cell.angle_beta   90.00
_cell.angle_gamma   90.00
#
_symmetry.space_group_name_H-M   'P 1'
#
loop_
_entity.id
_entity.type
_entity.pdbx_description
1 polymer ?
#
loop_
_entity_poly.entity_id
_entity_poly.type
_entity_poly.pdbx_seq_one_letter_code
_entity_poly.pdbx_strand_id
1 'polypeptide(L)'
;MATTEEEHYASFSNLLPQFTNIPSIHKAWFFNSNTLGMFSITQPDLLTNNTKTLIMSCNVDKQENDGSVVEFLWTPFPIEMSGVVSMIVPSPSGSKLLVIRNQEEKEGGVSCCFEIWSCSCLEKEFHIPQSMHGSVYNDG
;
A
#
# COMPACT_ATOMS: atom_id res chain seq x y z
N MET A 1 -14.33 44.64 -12.12
CA MET A 1 -13.90 43.59 -13.06
C MET A 1 -12.76 42.83 -12.38
N ALA A 2 -13.11 41.83 -11.58
CA ALA A 2 -12.19 40.85 -11.02
C ALA A 2 -12.34 39.60 -11.90
N THR A 3 -11.47 39.41 -12.88
CA THR A 3 -11.67 38.37 -13.91
C THR A 3 -10.36 37.77 -14.42
N THR A 4 -9.27 37.84 -13.65
CA THR A 4 -8.02 37.15 -14.01
C THR A 4 -7.37 36.52 -12.79
N GLU A 5 -7.21 37.24 -11.68
CA GLU A 5 -6.60 36.67 -10.46
C GLU A 5 -7.44 35.56 -9.82
N GLU A 6 -8.77 35.72 -9.76
CA GLU A 6 -9.67 34.68 -9.23
C GLU A 6 -9.68 33.43 -10.11
N GLU A 7 -9.61 33.59 -11.43
CA GLU A 7 -9.55 32.46 -12.38
C GLU A 7 -8.22 31.71 -12.27
N HIS A 8 -7.11 32.44 -12.13
CA HIS A 8 -5.80 31.85 -11.87
C HIS A 8 -5.76 31.14 -10.51
N TYR A 9 -6.33 31.73 -9.47
CA TYR A 9 -6.42 31.11 -8.15
C TYR A 9 -7.28 29.83 -8.17
N ALA A 10 -8.42 29.84 -8.87
CA ALA A 10 -9.26 28.67 -9.07
C ALA A 10 -8.58 27.59 -9.93
N SER A 11 -7.74 27.97 -10.89
CA SER A 11 -6.92 27.03 -11.67
C SER A 11 -5.84 26.39 -10.81
N PHE A 12 -5.12 27.18 -10.02
CA PHE A 12 -4.05 26.71 -9.14
C PHE A 12 -4.57 25.92 -7.92
N SER A 13 -5.76 26.20 -7.42
CA SER A 13 -6.34 25.45 -6.30
C SER A 13 -6.58 23.97 -6.66
N ASN A 14 -6.73 23.65 -7.95
CA ASN A 14 -6.84 22.27 -8.44
C ASN A 14 -5.50 21.51 -8.44
N LEU A 15 -4.35 22.20 -8.35
CA LEU A 15 -3.04 21.54 -8.31
C LEU A 15 -2.83 20.75 -7.03
N LEU A 16 -3.29 21.26 -5.88
CA LEU A 16 -3.09 20.58 -4.60
C LEU A 16 -3.77 19.19 -4.56
N PRO A 17 -5.03 19.04 -4.98
CA PRO A 17 -5.64 17.72 -5.20
C PRO A 17 -4.88 16.85 -6.19
N GLN A 18 -4.35 17.42 -7.29
CA GLN A 18 -3.59 16.64 -8.27
C GLN A 18 -2.29 16.10 -7.70
N PHE A 19 -1.54 16.90 -6.94
CA PHE A 19 -0.29 16.46 -6.32
C PHE A 19 -0.51 15.43 -5.21
N THR A 20 -1.59 15.57 -4.44
CA THR A 20 -1.94 14.59 -3.40
C THR A 20 -2.47 13.28 -3.96
N ASN A 21 -2.90 13.27 -5.22
CA ASN A 21 -3.25 12.07 -5.96
C ASN A 21 -2.07 11.34 -6.60
N ILE A 22 -0.83 11.83 -6.45
CA ILE A 22 0.34 11.14 -7.01
C ILE A 22 0.75 10.01 -6.06
N PRO A 23 0.58 8.73 -6.46
CA PRO A 23 1.07 7.61 -5.67
C PRO A 23 2.59 7.49 -5.74
N SER A 24 3.19 6.98 -4.67
CA SER A 24 4.60 6.58 -4.63
C SER A 24 4.70 5.07 -4.38
N ILE A 25 5.56 4.37 -5.13
CA ILE A 25 5.84 2.96 -4.86
C ILE A 25 6.82 2.90 -3.67
N HIS A 26 6.35 2.33 -2.56
CA HIS A 26 7.13 2.17 -1.34
C HIS A 26 7.94 0.87 -1.33
N LYS A 27 7.33 -0.24 -1.73
CA LYS A 27 7.97 -1.56 -1.82
C LYS A 27 7.44 -2.32 -3.03
N ALA A 28 8.26 -3.22 -3.58
CA ALA A 28 7.88 -4.11 -4.66
C ALA A 28 8.44 -5.51 -4.42
N TRP A 29 7.68 -6.51 -4.83
CA TRP A 29 8.01 -7.93 -4.72
C TRP A 29 7.71 -8.62 -6.04
N PHE A 30 8.56 -9.58 -6.41
CA PHE A 30 8.35 -10.45 -7.56
C PHE A 30 8.33 -11.90 -7.10
N PHE A 31 7.41 -12.67 -7.67
CA PHE A 31 7.20 -14.09 -7.37
C PHE A 31 7.26 -14.91 -8.65
N ASN A 32 7.36 -16.24 -8.49
CA ASN A 32 7.22 -17.23 -9.56
C ASN A 32 7.98 -16.88 -10.84
N SER A 33 9.31 -16.94 -10.79
CA SER A 33 10.19 -16.64 -11.95
C SER A 33 9.96 -15.25 -12.58
N ASN A 34 9.55 -14.27 -11.77
CA ASN A 34 9.28 -12.89 -12.15
C ASN A 34 8.07 -12.70 -13.09
N THR A 35 7.06 -13.58 -13.00
CA THR A 35 5.78 -13.43 -13.74
C THR A 35 4.68 -12.78 -12.92
N LEU A 36 4.80 -12.74 -11.60
CA LEU A 36 3.84 -12.07 -10.71
C LEU A 36 4.57 -10.98 -9.93
N GLY A 37 4.08 -9.75 -10.02
CA GLY A 37 4.55 -8.60 -9.26
C GLY A 37 3.51 -8.15 -8.24
N MET A 38 3.98 -7.63 -7.12
CA MET A 38 3.16 -6.98 -6.10
C MET A 38 3.85 -5.73 -5.59
N PHE A 39 3.08 -4.67 -5.35
CA PHE A 39 3.57 -3.34 -5.08
C PHE A 39 2.80 -2.77 -3.90
N SER A 40 3.54 -2.28 -2.91
CA SER A 40 3.01 -1.41 -1.87
C SER A 40 3.14 0.03 -2.36
N ILE A 41 2.00 0.68 -2.50
CA ILE A 41 1.86 2.05 -2.97
C ILE A 41 1.39 2.91 -1.82
N THR A 42 2.03 4.04 -1.60
CA THR A 42 1.64 5.02 -0.59
C THR A 42 1.15 6.30 -1.25
N GLN A 43 0.11 6.90 -0.71
CA GLN A 43 -0.43 8.16 -1.19
C GLN A 43 -0.83 9.06 0.00
N PRO A 44 -0.60 10.37 -0.07
CA PRO A 44 -1.13 11.30 0.94
C PRO A 44 -2.66 11.26 0.98
N ASP A 45 -3.22 11.18 2.19
CA ASP A 45 -4.65 11.34 2.45
C ASP A 45 -4.89 12.64 3.23
N LEU A 46 -5.36 13.66 2.51
CA LEU A 46 -5.65 14.98 3.07
C LEU A 46 -6.83 14.96 4.05
N LEU A 47 -7.80 14.06 3.87
CA LEU A 47 -9.01 14.03 4.70
C LEU A 47 -8.69 13.53 6.11
N THR A 48 -7.85 12.49 6.18
CA THR A 48 -7.43 11.91 7.46
C THR A 48 -6.11 12.47 7.98
N ASN A 49 -5.46 13.36 7.21
CA ASN A 49 -4.11 13.87 7.47
C ASN A 49 -3.10 12.75 7.74
N ASN A 50 -3.15 11.70 6.92
CA ASN A 50 -2.32 10.52 7.09
C ASN A 50 -1.81 10.00 5.73
N THR A 51 -1.04 8.92 5.74
CA THR A 51 -0.62 8.22 4.51
C THR A 51 -1.47 6.99 4.29
N LYS A 52 -2.12 6.93 3.14
CA LYS A 52 -2.87 5.75 2.69
C LYS A 52 -1.92 4.75 2.07
N THR A 53 -2.04 3.47 2.44
CA THR A 53 -1.29 2.37 1.84
C THR A 53 -2.22 1.50 1.00
N LEU A 54 -1.80 1.20 -0.22
CA LEU A 54 -2.49 0.40 -1.21
C LEU A 54 -1.59 -0.77 -1.64
N ILE A 55 -2.15 -1.96 -1.78
CA ILE A 55 -1.48 -3.09 -2.43
C ILE A 55 -2.04 -3.27 -3.83
N MET A 56 -1.15 -3.29 -4.81
CA MET A 56 -1.44 -3.63 -6.20
C MET A 56 -0.65 -4.84 -6.62
N SER A 57 -1.23 -5.65 -7.50
CA SER A 57 -0.54 -6.78 -8.12
C SER A 57 -0.62 -6.66 -9.64
N CYS A 58 0.31 -7.33 -10.32
CA CYS A 58 0.29 -7.43 -11.78
C CYS A 58 0.87 -8.76 -12.21
N ASN A 59 0.41 -9.27 -13.36
CA ASN A 59 1.16 -10.28 -14.09
C ASN A 59 2.15 -9.58 -15.03
N VAL A 60 3.37 -10.10 -15.10
CA VAL A 60 4.43 -9.62 -15.97
C VAL A 60 4.48 -10.56 -17.16
N ASP A 61 4.05 -10.05 -18.30
CA ASP A 61 4.12 -10.78 -19.57
C ASP A 61 5.37 -10.36 -20.34
N LYS A 62 6.17 -11.35 -20.73
CA LYS A 62 7.40 -11.16 -21.50
C LYS A 62 7.13 -11.64 -22.90
N GLN A 63 6.90 -10.73 -23.84
CA GLN A 63 6.64 -11.13 -25.21
C GLN A 63 7.88 -11.78 -25.82
N GLU A 64 7.74 -13.05 -26.22
CA GLU A 64 8.84 -13.87 -26.73
C GLU A 64 9.41 -13.38 -28.08
N ASN A 65 8.64 -12.58 -28.82
CA ASN A 65 8.97 -12.23 -30.20
C ASN A 65 9.97 -11.08 -30.38
N ASP A 66 10.38 -10.36 -29.32
CA ASP A 66 11.41 -9.30 -29.47
C ASP A 66 12.25 -8.96 -28.22
N GLY A 67 12.29 -9.86 -27.23
CA GLY A 67 13.26 -9.87 -26.13
C GLY A 67 13.33 -8.66 -25.18
N SER A 68 12.64 -7.55 -25.47
CA SER A 68 12.80 -6.27 -24.74
C SER A 68 11.49 -5.63 -24.27
N VAL A 69 10.33 -6.12 -24.71
CA VAL A 69 9.03 -5.58 -24.30
C VAL A 69 8.47 -6.41 -23.14
N VAL A 70 8.36 -5.76 -21.99
CA VAL A 70 7.75 -6.31 -20.78
C VAL A 70 6.45 -5.56 -20.53
N GLU A 71 5.33 -6.28 -20.55
CA GLU A 71 4.01 -5.72 -20.25
C GLU A 71 3.61 -6.06 -18.82
N PHE A 72 3.08 -5.06 -18.11
CA PHE A 72 2.56 -5.22 -16.75
C PHE A 72 1.03 -5.20 -16.78
N LEU A 73 0.44 -6.38 -16.64
CA LEU A 73 -1.00 -6.61 -16.59
C LEU A 73 -1.50 -6.38 -15.16
N TRP A 74 -1.74 -5.11 -14.81
CA TRP A 74 -2.20 -4.70 -13.49
C TRP A 74 -3.58 -5.24 -13.13
N THR A 75 -3.76 -5.63 -11.87
CA THR A 75 -5.09 -5.96 -11.35
C THR A 75 -5.97 -4.71 -11.30
N PRO A 76 -7.27 -4.83 -11.64
CA PRO A 76 -8.15 -3.67 -11.81
C PRO A 76 -8.46 -2.92 -10.50
N PHE A 77 -8.36 -3.59 -9.35
CA PHE A 77 -8.72 -3.01 -8.06
C PHE A 77 -7.57 -3.12 -7.06
N PRO A 78 -7.03 -1.98 -6.57
CA PRO A 78 -6.06 -1.99 -5.47
C PRO A 78 -6.75 -2.39 -4.16
N ILE A 79 -5.99 -3.01 -3.27
CA ILE A 79 -6.42 -3.33 -1.91
C ILE A 79 -5.97 -2.20 -0.99
N GLU A 80 -6.90 -1.47 -0.41
CA GLU A 80 -6.59 -0.44 0.58
C GLU A 80 -6.33 -1.08 1.95
N MET A 81 -5.18 -0.76 2.52
CA MET A 81 -4.85 -1.15 3.88
C MET A 81 -5.29 -0.02 4.83
N SER A 82 -6.36 -0.26 5.58
CA SER A 82 -6.89 0.69 6.56
C SER A 82 -5.97 0.81 7.77
N GLY A 83 -5.81 2.01 8.34
CA GLY A 83 -5.01 2.23 9.54
C GLY A 83 -3.50 2.15 9.33
N VAL A 84 -2.74 2.29 10.42
CA VAL A 84 -1.26 2.32 10.38
C VAL A 84 -0.72 0.89 10.22
N VAL A 85 -0.17 0.60 9.06
CA VAL A 85 0.53 -0.66 8.78
C VAL A 85 2.01 -0.46 9.07
N SER A 86 2.58 -1.30 9.95
CA SER A 86 4.02 -1.28 10.20
C SER A 86 4.80 -2.11 9.19
N MET A 87 4.22 -3.23 8.73
CA MET A 87 4.88 -4.12 7.78
C MET A 87 3.91 -4.90 6.91
N ILE A 88 4.28 -5.10 5.65
CA ILE A 88 3.59 -5.98 4.71
C ILE A 88 4.63 -6.96 4.16
N VAL A 89 4.36 -8.25 4.29
CA VAL A 89 5.23 -9.32 3.80
C VAL A 89 4.39 -10.30 2.98
N PRO A 90 4.53 -10.31 1.65
CA PRO A 90 3.90 -11.35 0.85
C PRO A 90 4.58 -12.70 1.07
N SER A 91 3.78 -13.76 1.04
CA SER A 91 4.27 -15.14 1.01
C SER A 91 5.13 -15.38 -0.25
N PRO A 92 6.08 -16.34 -0.22
CA PRO A 92 6.91 -16.66 -1.39
C PRO A 92 6.13 -17.02 -2.67
N SER A 93 4.91 -17.56 -2.53
CA SER A 93 4.02 -17.87 -3.66
C SER A 93 3.26 -16.66 -4.21
N GLY A 94 3.25 -15.53 -3.49
CA GLY A 94 2.45 -14.34 -3.80
C GLY A 94 0.95 -14.49 -3.53
N SER A 95 0.49 -15.65 -3.03
CA SER A 95 -0.94 -15.94 -2.85
C SER A 95 -1.53 -15.40 -1.54
N LYS A 96 -0.67 -15.15 -0.55
CA LYS A 96 -1.04 -14.63 0.77
C LYS A 96 -0.13 -13.49 1.19
N LEU A 97 -0.62 -12.67 2.11
CA LEU A 97 0.05 -11.51 2.69
C LEU A 97 0.00 -11.59 4.21
N LEU A 98 1.15 -11.43 4.87
CA LEU A 98 1.23 -11.13 6.29
C LEU A 98 1.26 -9.61 6.43
N VAL A 99 0.30 -9.04 7.17
CA VAL A 99 0.25 -7.63 7.51
C VAL A 99 0.45 -7.51 9.01
N ILE A 100 1.38 -6.65 9.43
CA ILE A 100 1.62 -6.34 10.83
C ILE A 100 1.18 -4.91 11.10
N ARG A 101 0.45 -4.73 12.20
CA ARG A 101 -0.03 -3.45 12.69
C ARG A 101 0.45 -3.22 14.10
N ASN A 102 1.28 -2.21 14.28
CA ASN A 102 1.67 -1.73 15.60
C ASN A 102 0.73 -0.58 15.97
N GLN A 103 0.07 -0.65 17.13
CA GLN A 103 -0.72 0.46 17.64
C GLN A 103 0.16 1.49 18.36
N GLU A 104 -0.16 2.77 18.22
CA GLU A 104 0.51 3.84 18.98
C GLU A 104 0.06 3.83 20.45
N GLU A 105 1.00 4.08 21.37
CA GLU A 105 0.88 3.99 22.84
C GLU A 105 -0.20 4.84 23.52
N LYS A 106 -1.04 5.58 22.77
CA LYS A 106 -1.85 6.67 23.34
C LYS A 106 -2.96 6.24 24.31
N GLU A 107 -3.41 4.98 24.28
CA GLU A 107 -4.42 4.51 25.23
C GLU A 107 -4.11 3.11 25.77
N GLY A 108 -3.49 3.08 26.95
CA GLY A 108 -3.81 2.09 27.98
C GLY A 108 -3.74 0.62 27.59
N GLY A 109 -2.74 0.26 26.79
CA GLY A 109 -2.30 -1.11 26.55
C GLY A 109 -3.08 -1.88 25.49
N VAL A 110 -2.62 -1.86 24.24
CA VAL A 110 -2.94 -2.91 23.26
C VAL A 110 -1.75 -3.20 22.32
N SER A 111 -1.80 -4.46 21.90
CA SER A 111 -0.96 -5.38 21.15
C SER A 111 -0.50 -5.00 19.74
N CYS A 112 0.60 -5.61 19.32
CA CYS A 112 0.88 -5.82 17.89
C CYS A 112 -0.15 -6.81 17.32
N CYS A 113 -0.75 -6.48 16.18
CA CYS A 113 -1.70 -7.35 15.49
C CYS A 113 -1.07 -7.92 14.21
N PHE A 114 -1.25 -9.23 14.03
CA PHE A 114 -0.78 -9.99 12.87
C PHE A 114 -1.99 -10.45 12.07
N GLU A 115 -2.02 -10.11 10.80
CA GLU A 115 -3.12 -10.44 9.89
C GLU A 115 -2.60 -11.27 8.73
N ILE A 116 -3.30 -12.37 8.41
CA ILE A 116 -3.09 -13.15 7.20
C ILE A 116 -4.21 -12.80 6.23
N TRP A 117 -3.83 -12.29 5.07
CA TRP A 117 -4.73 -11.92 3.98
C TRP A 117 -4.53 -12.86 2.77
N SER A 118 -5.61 -13.13 2.05
CA SER A 118 -5.59 -13.78 0.73
C SER A 118 -6.71 -13.22 -0.13
N CYS A 119 -6.57 -13.19 -1.46
CA CYS A 119 -7.67 -12.77 -2.35
C CYS A 119 -8.39 -11.47 -1.93
N SER A 120 -7.64 -10.49 -1.39
CA SER A 120 -8.20 -9.22 -0.87
C SER A 120 -9.10 -9.33 0.37
N CYS A 121 -9.09 -10.45 1.08
CA CYS A 121 -9.82 -10.66 2.33
C CYS A 121 -8.90 -11.07 3.48
N LEU A 122 -9.29 -10.68 4.69
CA LEU A 122 -8.67 -11.12 5.93
C LEU A 122 -9.10 -12.56 6.22
N GLU A 123 -8.14 -13.48 6.30
CA GLU A 123 -8.40 -14.88 6.66
C GLU A 123 -8.23 -15.15 8.15
N LYS A 124 -7.22 -14.52 8.76
CA LYS A 124 -6.87 -14.76 10.15
C LYS A 124 -6.23 -13.54 10.78
N GLU A 125 -6.54 -13.33 12.05
CA GLU A 125 -6.01 -12.24 12.85
C GLU A 125 -5.50 -12.80 14.19
N PHE A 126 -4.38 -12.25 14.68
CA PHE A 126 -3.80 -12.57 15.97
C PHE A 126 -3.43 -11.28 16.70
N HIS A 127 -4.02 -11.07 17.87
CA HIS A 127 -3.67 -9.98 18.78
C HIS A 127 -2.61 -10.47 19.76
N ILE A 128 -1.43 -9.84 19.77
CA ILE A 128 -0.31 -10.20 20.66
C ILE A 128 -0.16 -9.19 21.79
N PRO A 129 -0.60 -9.51 23.03
CA PRO A 129 -0.48 -8.61 24.18
C PRO A 129 0.94 -8.06 24.35
N GLN A 130 1.04 -6.79 24.77
CA GLN A 130 2.34 -6.15 25.06
C GLN A 130 3.16 -6.89 26.11
N SER A 131 2.51 -7.62 27.03
CA SER A 131 3.18 -8.47 28.01
C SER A 131 3.92 -9.66 27.39
N MET A 132 3.55 -10.08 26.19
CA MET A 132 4.22 -11.14 25.44
C MET A 132 5.23 -10.59 24.44
N HIS A 133 4.85 -9.57 23.67
CA HIS A 133 5.72 -8.97 22.67
C HIS A 133 5.37 -7.49 22.43
N GLY A 134 6.40 -6.65 22.24
CA GLY A 134 6.22 -5.25 21.85
C GLY A 134 5.93 -5.07 20.35
N SER A 135 6.05 -3.84 19.87
CA SER A 135 5.93 -3.51 18.45
C SER A 135 6.93 -4.30 17.60
N VAL A 136 6.49 -4.80 16.45
CA VAL A 136 7.31 -5.61 15.53
C VAL A 136 7.62 -4.78 14.30
N TYR A 137 8.91 -4.70 13.99
CA TYR A 137 9.43 -4.04 12.80
C TYR A 137 10.42 -4.99 12.13
N ASN A 138 10.57 -4.90 10.82
CA ASN A 138 11.72 -5.47 10.14
C ASN A 138 12.81 -4.40 9.94
N ASP A 139 14.05 -4.87 9.81
CA ASP A 139 15.24 -4.08 9.57
C ASP A 139 15.34 -3.48 8.16
N GLY A 140 14.36 -3.74 7.30
CA GLY A 140 14.27 -3.20 5.94
C GLY A 140 14.80 -4.16 4.91
#